data_AF-A0A939TWA4-F1
#
_entry.id   AF-A0A939TWA4-F1
#
_cell.length_a   1.000
_cell.length_b   1.000
_cell.length_c   1.000
_cell.angle_alpha   90.00
_cell.angle_beta   90.00
_cell.angle_gamma   90.00
#
_symmetry.space_group_name_H-M   'P 1'
#
loop_
_entity.id
_entity.type
_entity.pdbx_description
1 polymer ?
#
loop_
_entity_poly.entity_id
_entity_poly.type
_entity_poly.pdbx_seq_one_letter_code
_entity_poly.pdbx_strand_id
1 'polypeptide(L)'
;GDQVQEMAAQGTDTVRASISYTLGGSVENLVLTGSGNLTGTGNSLANVITGNSGNNTLSGLAGNDRLDGGAGNDTLDGGAGNDTLIG
;
A
#
# COMPACT_ATOMS: atom_id res chain seq x y z
N GLY A 1 -16.96 2.72 4.43
CA GLY A 1 -16.40 3.77 5.29
C GLY A 1 -15.03 3.30 5.67
N ASP A 2 -14.00 4.02 5.26
CA ASP A 2 -12.61 3.61 5.45
C ASP A 2 -12.19 3.82 6.91
N GLN A 3 -11.50 2.83 7.47
CA GLN A 3 -11.04 2.83 8.86
C GLN A 3 -9.54 3.16 8.84
N VAL A 4 -9.21 4.42 9.13
CA VAL A 4 -7.85 4.77 9.51
C VAL A 4 -7.70 4.35 10.98
N GLN A 5 -6.94 3.30 11.25
CA GLN A 5 -6.63 2.91 12.62
C GLN A 5 -5.31 3.57 13.01
N GLU A 6 -5.39 4.82 13.49
CA GLU A 6 -4.28 5.49 14.15
C GLU A 6 -4.23 5.04 15.62
N MET A 7 -3.16 4.39 16.03
CA MET A 7 -2.77 4.45 17.43
C MET A 7 -1.76 5.58 17.56
N ALA A 8 -2.25 6.75 17.97
CA ALA A 8 -1.42 7.91 18.19
C ALA A 8 -0.23 7.56 19.11
N ALA A 9 0.98 7.72 18.57
CA ALA A 9 2.25 7.86 19.27
C ALA A 9 3.07 6.60 19.65
N GLN A 10 3.53 5.85 18.63
CA GLN A 10 4.95 5.49 18.36
C GLN A 10 5.02 4.18 17.58
N GLY A 11 5.34 4.23 16.28
CA GLY A 11 5.57 3.02 15.48
C GLY A 11 5.18 3.18 14.02
N THR A 12 4.97 2.05 13.37
CA THR A 12 4.53 1.91 11.98
C THR A 12 3.02 2.08 11.88
N ASP A 13 2.56 3.09 11.15
CA ASP A 13 1.13 3.42 11.00
C ASP A 13 0.47 2.64 9.85
N THR A 14 -0.81 2.28 9.99
CA THR A 14 -1.53 1.45 9.02
C THR A 14 -2.88 2.02 8.61
N VAL A 15 -3.09 2.20 7.31
CA VAL A 15 -4.38 2.50 6.70
C VAL A 15 -5.02 1.22 6.16
N ARG A 16 -6.32 1.03 6.44
CA ARG A 16 -7.16 0.01 5.79
C ARG A 16 -8.20 0.71 4.93
N ALA A 17 -8.06 0.59 3.61
CA ALA A 17 -8.95 1.24 2.66
C ALA A 17 -9.78 0.22 1.89
N SER A 18 -11.06 0.50 1.68
CA SER A 18 -11.95 -0.33 0.86
C SER A 18 -12.00 0.11 -0.61
N ILE A 19 -11.33 1.23 -0.90
CA ILE A 19 -11.22 1.90 -2.20
C ILE A 19 -9.75 2.24 -2.48
N SER A 20 -9.46 2.78 -3.66
CA SER A 20 -8.12 3.27 -3.98
C SER A 20 -7.66 4.33 -2.98
N TYR A 21 -6.38 4.29 -2.60
CA TYR A 21 -5.85 5.13 -1.53
C TYR A 21 -4.38 5.50 -1.76
N THR A 22 -4.00 6.69 -1.31
CA THR A 22 -2.62 7.19 -1.30
C THR A 22 -2.22 7.55 0.12
N LEU A 23 -1.11 7.00 0.61
CA LEU A 23 -0.62 7.24 1.95
C LEU A 23 -0.18 8.70 2.13
N GLY A 24 -0.55 9.29 3.27
CA GLY A 24 0.04 10.55 3.74
C GLY A 24 1.49 10.33 4.18
N GLY A 25 2.30 11.39 4.20
CA GLY A 25 3.76 11.31 4.38
C GLY A 25 4.28 10.82 5.75
N SER A 26 3.40 10.39 6.64
CA SER A 26 3.75 9.82 7.96
C SER A 26 3.14 8.43 8.16
N VAL A 27 2.65 7.79 7.10
CA VAL A 27 2.05 6.46 7.17
C VAL A 27 2.88 5.49 6.35
N GLU A 28 3.23 4.35 6.94
CA GLU A 28 4.09 3.37 6.29
C GLU A 28 3.28 2.24 5.64
N ASN A 29 2.14 1.83 6.23
CA ASN A 29 1.41 0.66 5.76
C ASN A 29 0.05 1.00 5.14
N LEU A 30 -0.26 0.34 4.03
CA LEU A 30 -1.58 0.34 3.38
C LEU A 30 -2.06 -1.09 3.18
N VAL A 31 -3.30 -1.38 3.57
CA VAL A 31 -4.00 -2.62 3.24
C VAL A 31 -5.29 -2.31 2.49
N LEU A 32 -5.38 -2.77 1.25
CA LEU A 32 -6.59 -2.69 0.44
C LEU A 32 -7.52 -3.85 0.82
N THR A 33 -8.70 -3.50 1.32
CA THR A 33 -9.70 -4.43 1.89
C THR A 33 -10.94 -4.59 1.02
N GLY A 34 -11.10 -3.75 -0.01
CA GLY A 34 -12.12 -3.95 -1.03
C GLY A 34 -11.83 -5.20 -1.86
N SER A 35 -12.76 -5.60 -2.72
CA SER A 35 -12.57 -6.73 -3.65
C SER A 35 -12.42 -6.31 -5.12
N GLY A 36 -12.49 -5.01 -5.39
CA GLY A 36 -12.35 -4.45 -6.74
C GLY A 36 -10.90 -4.28 -7.16
N ASN A 37 -10.73 -3.83 -8.41
CA ASN A 37 -9.44 -3.40 -8.93
C ASN A 37 -9.10 -2.04 -8.31
N LEU A 38 -8.15 -2.02 -7.39
CA LEU A 38 -7.83 -0.83 -6.60
C LEU A 38 -6.40 -0.35 -6.85
N THR A 39 -6.19 0.94 -6.59
CA THR A 39 -4.87 1.57 -6.64
C THR A 39 -4.39 1.88 -5.23
N GLY A 40 -3.18 1.43 -4.90
CA GLY A 40 -2.50 1.78 -3.65
C GLY A 40 -1.22 2.54 -3.94
N THR A 41 -1.06 3.74 -3.40
CA THR A 41 0.16 4.55 -3.57
C THR A 41 0.80 4.83 -2.22
N GLY A 42 2.11 4.59 -2.14
CA GLY A 42 2.97 4.92 -1.01
C GLY A 42 3.35 6.40 -0.95
N ASN A 43 4.47 6.69 -0.31
CA ASN A 43 5.05 8.01 -0.12
C ASN A 43 6.60 7.91 -0.21
N SER A 44 7.34 8.78 0.48
CA SER A 44 8.80 8.78 0.43
C SER A 44 9.47 7.95 1.54
N LEU A 45 8.70 7.22 2.34
CA LEU A 45 9.17 6.35 3.42
C LEU A 45 9.27 4.91 2.92
N ALA A 46 9.80 4.01 3.75
CA ALA A 46 9.70 2.57 3.46
C ALA A 46 8.25 2.11 3.70
N ASN A 47 7.50 1.87 2.62
CA ASN A 47 6.10 1.49 2.69
C ASN A 47 5.88 -0.01 2.61
N VAL A 48 4.83 -0.50 3.29
CA VAL A 48 4.27 -1.84 3.10
C VAL A 48 2.86 -1.72 2.55
N ILE A 49 2.66 -2.09 1.29
CA ILE A 49 1.36 -2.01 0.63
C ILE A 49 0.89 -3.41 0.28
N THR A 50 -0.27 -3.79 0.80
CA THR A 50 -0.93 -5.06 0.51
C THR A 50 -2.21 -4.81 -0.28
N GLY A 51 -2.30 -5.42 -1.46
CA GLY A 51 -3.45 -5.46 -2.33
C GLY A 51 -4.54 -6.42 -1.85
N ASN A 52 -5.47 -6.72 -2.73
CA ASN A 52 -6.65 -7.53 -2.48
C ASN A 52 -6.77 -8.68 -3.50
N SER A 53 -7.99 -9.16 -3.75
CA SER A 53 -8.24 -10.26 -4.70
C SER A 53 -8.55 -9.81 -6.14
N GLY A 54 -8.54 -8.51 -6.40
CA GLY A 54 -8.76 -7.90 -7.71
C GLY A 54 -7.46 -7.49 -8.36
N ASN A 55 -7.50 -7.07 -9.62
CA ASN A 55 -6.30 -6.63 -10.35
C ASN A 55 -5.89 -5.24 -9.85
N ASN A 56 -4.85 -5.17 -9.03
CA ASN A 56 -4.43 -3.95 -8.34
C ASN A 56 -3.30 -3.23 -9.09
N THR A 57 -3.19 -1.93 -8.82
CA THR A 57 -2.02 -1.13 -9.22
C THR A 57 -1.39 -0.56 -7.96
N LEU A 58 -0.22 -1.06 -7.59
CA LEU A 58 0.49 -0.64 -6.39
C LEU A 58 1.75 0.13 -6.78
N SER A 59 1.97 1.29 -6.18
CA SER A 59 3.16 2.12 -6.40
C SER A 59 3.82 2.50 -5.08
N GLY A 60 5.09 2.16 -4.89
CA GLY A 60 5.88 2.45 -3.69
C GLY A 60 6.37 3.90 -3.62
N LEU A 61 6.74 4.45 -4.79
CA LEU A 61 7.35 5.77 -4.99
C LEU A 61 8.82 5.83 -4.61
N ALA A 62 9.18 6.27 -3.41
CA ALA A 62 10.58 6.37 -3.01
C ALA A 62 10.74 5.76 -1.63
N GLY A 63 11.81 5.02 -1.39
CA GLY A 63 11.93 4.24 -0.16
C GLY A 63 12.40 2.84 -0.49
N ASN A 64 12.52 1.99 0.52
CA ASN A 64 12.73 0.56 0.29
C ASN A 64 11.39 -0.11 0.58
N ASP A 65 10.61 -0.35 -0.46
CA ASP A 65 9.21 -0.69 -0.32
C ASP A 65 8.96 -2.19 -0.37
N ARG A 66 7.86 -2.62 0.23
CA ARG A 66 7.30 -3.96 0.08
C ARG A 66 5.89 -3.85 -0.50
N LEU A 67 5.73 -4.27 -1.75
CA LEU A 67 4.44 -4.31 -2.43
C LEU A 67 4.02 -5.77 -2.58
N ASP A 68 2.84 -6.11 -2.05
CA ASP A 68 2.20 -7.42 -2.17
C ASP A 68 0.88 -7.22 -2.92
N GLY A 69 0.81 -7.67 -4.18
CA GLY A 69 -0.35 -7.54 -5.05
C GLY A 69 -1.58 -8.30 -4.55
N GLY A 70 -1.35 -9.38 -3.80
CA GLY A 70 -2.41 -10.29 -3.39
C GLY A 70 -2.73 -11.29 -4.49
N ALA A 71 -4.00 -11.42 -4.85
CA ALA A 71 -4.43 -12.30 -5.93
C ALA A 71 -4.99 -11.47 -7.08
N GLY A 72 -4.73 -11.89 -8.31
CA GLY A 72 -5.16 -11.16 -9.49
C GLY A 72 -4.01 -11.00 -10.47
N ASN A 73 -4.23 -10.18 -11.50
CA ASN A 73 -3.17 -9.73 -12.39
C ASN A 73 -2.78 -8.31 -11.98
N ASP A 74 -1.75 -8.20 -11.14
CA ASP A 74 -1.36 -6.94 -10.53
C ASP A 74 -0.30 -6.19 -11.34
N THR A 75 -0.28 -4.88 -11.18
CA THR A 75 0.79 -4.00 -11.64
C THR A 75 1.48 -3.42 -10.43
N LEU A 76 2.76 -3.77 -10.24
CA LEU A 76 3.56 -3.32 -9.10
C LEU A 76 4.71 -2.45 -9.60
N ASP A 77 4.80 -1.23 -9.07
CA ASP A 77 5.89 -0.30 -9.33
C ASP A 77 6.55 0.10 -8.01
N GLY A 78 7.71 -0.48 -7.71
CA GLY A 78 8.46 -0.13 -6.50
C GLY A 78 8.92 1.32 -6.48
N GLY A 79 9.20 1.91 -7.65
CA GLY A 79 9.80 3.23 -7.75
C GLY A 79 11.30 3.23 -7.43
N ALA A 80 11.74 4.20 -6.63
CA ALA A 80 13.13 4.45 -6.32
C ALA A 80 13.55 3.84 -4.98
N GLY A 81 14.48 2.90 -5.03
CA GLY A 81 15.12 2.29 -3.86
C GLY A 81 15.29 0.79 -4.06
N ASN A 82 15.44 0.05 -2.97
CA ASN A 82 15.55 -1.41 -3.02
C ASN A 82 14.22 -2.03 -2.60
N ASP A 83 13.40 -2.36 -3.59
CA ASP A 83 12.04 -2.80 -3.36
C ASP A 83 11.88 -4.32 -3.42
N THR A 84 10.90 -4.82 -2.67
CA THR A 84 10.42 -6.19 -2.74
C THR A 84 9.03 -6.21 -3.33
N LEU A 85 8.90 -6.77 -4.54
CA LEU A 85 7.63 -6.89 -5.25
C LEU A 85 7.17 -8.35 -5.23
N ILE A 86 5.95 -8.59 -4.75
CA ILE A 86 5.28 -9.88 -4.74
C ILE A 86 3.97 -9.68 -5.46
N GLY A 87 3.80 -10.33 -6.61
CA GLY A 87 2.55 -10.29 -7.38
C GLY A 87 1.97 -11.67 -7.60
#